data_AF-A0A2V5WSG4-F1
#
_entry.id   AF-A0A2V5WSG4-F1
#
_cell.length_a   1.000
_cell.length_b   1.000
_cell.length_c   1.000
_cell.angle_alpha   90.00
_cell.angle_beta   90.00
_cell.angle_gamma   90.00
#
_symmetry.space_group_name_H-M   'P 1'
#
loop_
_entity.id
_entity.type
_entity.pdbx_description
1 polymer ?
#
loop_
_entity_poly.entity_id
_entity_poly.type
_entity_poly.pdbx_seq_one_letter_code
_entity_poly.pdbx_strand_id
1 'polypeptide(L)'
;MVQFLASEKRETLNVAVARKAAALVAQLELETEIALKSLRLPVEDLEQRMARFDEAAKRFDVERQNANDFLTGDRLRGLQKLDAEAEQLRGEARGILERELDQALAAGKNSDQARERLTTKVVAFFDNALREVLHKVGARLEEVLRVHQRRADKLITLVRKTAANLLEIPFRAPESSEAFEAKREPFWVTTARTAELNPIPPGAFDRFLPAPMRGRRMRKRLLEEIDAVVIRNTENLRWATRQNLEDTFRRFGAELDERLAMSLAATRGAMQKALEQRKRHSEQVDPE
;
A
#
# COMPACT_ATOMS: atom_id res chain seq x y z
N MET A 1 26.43 -11.29 -8.27
CA MET A 1 25.40 -10.34 -7.77
C MET A 1 23.97 -10.87 -7.95
N VAL A 2 23.57 -11.31 -9.16
CA VAL A 2 22.22 -11.88 -9.41
C VAL A 2 21.93 -13.14 -8.60
N GLN A 3 22.89 -14.06 -8.44
CA GLN A 3 22.73 -15.26 -7.60
C GLN A 3 22.59 -14.95 -6.10
N PHE A 4 23.25 -13.89 -5.61
CA PHE A 4 23.19 -13.46 -4.21
C PHE A 4 21.81 -12.86 -3.88
N LEU A 5 21.31 -11.97 -4.74
CA LEU A 5 19.95 -11.42 -4.63
C LEU A 5 18.88 -12.52 -4.77
N ALA A 6 19.09 -13.50 -5.64
CA ALA A 6 18.16 -14.62 -5.79
C ALA A 6 18.16 -15.56 -4.56
N SER A 7 19.32 -15.83 -3.95
CA SER A 7 19.40 -16.62 -2.72
C SER A 7 18.80 -15.87 -1.53
N GLU A 8 19.05 -14.56 -1.42
CA GLU A 8 18.55 -13.73 -0.32
C GLU A 8 17.03 -13.54 -0.39
N LYS A 9 16.48 -13.30 -1.60
CA LYS A 9 15.02 -13.26 -1.80
C LYS A 9 14.36 -14.61 -1.51
N ARG A 10 14.99 -15.72 -1.91
CA ARG A 10 14.46 -17.07 -1.66
C ARG A 10 14.47 -17.41 -0.16
N GLU A 11 15.52 -17.05 0.56
CA GLU A 11 15.60 -17.27 2.00
C GLU A 11 14.55 -16.44 2.75
N THR A 12 14.41 -15.16 2.40
CA THR A 12 13.38 -14.27 2.96
C THR A 12 11.97 -14.83 2.72
N LEU A 13 11.71 -15.35 1.51
CA LEU A 13 10.44 -16.00 1.18
C LEU A 13 10.22 -17.27 2.01
N ASN A 14 11.23 -18.13 2.13
CA ASN A 14 11.13 -19.37 2.91
C ASN A 14 10.81 -19.09 4.38
N VAL A 15 11.50 -18.13 4.99
CA VAL A 15 11.24 -17.71 6.38
C VAL A 15 9.81 -17.18 6.51
N ALA A 16 9.35 -16.35 5.57
CA ALA A 16 7.98 -15.83 5.60
C ALA A 16 6.92 -16.94 5.45
N VAL A 17 7.14 -17.91 4.56
CA VAL A 17 6.26 -19.07 4.37
C VAL A 17 6.22 -19.94 5.63
N ALA A 18 7.37 -20.25 6.21
CA ALA A 18 7.46 -21.06 7.43
C ALA A 18 6.74 -20.37 8.60
N ARG A 19 6.94 -19.05 8.78
CA ARG A 19 6.23 -18.27 9.80
C ARG A 19 4.72 -18.25 9.58
N LYS A 20 4.27 -18.09 8.33
CA LYS A 20 2.83 -18.14 8.00
C LYS A 20 2.22 -19.51 8.30
N ALA A 21 2.94 -20.60 7.96
CA ALA A 21 2.51 -21.95 8.29
C ALA A 21 2.40 -22.14 9.81
N ALA A 22 3.41 -21.73 10.58
CA ALA A 22 3.39 -21.79 12.04
C ALA A 22 2.22 -20.98 12.64
N ALA A 23 1.93 -19.79 12.11
CA ALA A 23 0.81 -18.98 12.57
C ALA A 23 -0.57 -19.62 12.29
N LEU A 24 -0.73 -20.30 11.15
CA LEU A 24 -1.94 -21.06 10.82
C LEU A 24 -2.09 -22.29 11.70
N VAL A 25 -1.01 -23.03 11.96
CA VAL A 25 -1.03 -24.19 12.86
C VAL A 25 -1.40 -23.78 14.28
N ALA A 26 -0.78 -22.74 14.82
CA ALA A 26 -1.11 -22.22 16.15
C ALA A 26 -2.57 -21.73 16.25
N GLN A 27 -3.12 -21.22 15.15
CA GLN A 27 -4.54 -20.85 15.09
C GLN A 27 -5.44 -22.09 15.14
N LEU A 28 -5.18 -23.12 14.33
CA LEU A 28 -5.94 -24.36 14.32
C LEU A 28 -5.87 -25.11 15.66
N GLU A 29 -4.70 -25.08 16.30
CA GLU A 29 -4.48 -25.65 17.63
C GLU A 29 -5.40 -24.97 18.66
N LEU A 30 -5.38 -23.63 18.72
CA LEU A 30 -6.25 -22.87 19.61
C LEU A 30 -7.75 -23.14 19.32
N GLU A 31 -8.16 -23.16 18.05
CA GLU A 31 -9.54 -23.45 17.65
C GLU A 31 -9.99 -24.85 18.12
N THR A 32 -9.09 -25.83 18.01
CA THR A 32 -9.35 -27.20 18.45
C THR A 32 -9.44 -27.29 19.99
N GLU A 33 -8.56 -26.61 20.72
CA GLU A 33 -8.61 -26.55 22.18
C GLU A 33 -9.89 -25.86 22.67
N ILE A 34 -10.31 -24.77 22.00
CA ILE A 34 -11.58 -24.07 22.26
C ILE A 34 -12.74 -25.05 22.12
N ALA A 35 -12.81 -25.81 21.03
CA ALA A 35 -13.87 -26.78 20.80
C ALA A 35 -13.88 -27.87 21.88
N LEU A 36 -12.72 -28.47 22.18
CA LEU A 36 -12.58 -29.52 23.18
C LEU A 36 -12.98 -29.07 24.59
N LYS A 37 -12.56 -27.86 24.99
CA LYS A 37 -12.88 -27.31 26.30
C LYS A 37 -14.36 -26.95 26.40
N SER A 38 -14.93 -26.37 25.34
CA SER A 38 -16.35 -26.02 25.29
C SER A 38 -17.25 -27.24 25.43
N LEU A 39 -16.89 -28.39 24.84
CA LEU A 39 -17.62 -29.65 24.98
C LEU A 39 -17.62 -30.22 26.42
N ARG A 40 -16.69 -29.78 27.27
CA ARG A 40 -16.57 -30.25 28.67
C ARG A 40 -17.29 -29.36 29.67
N LEU A 41 -17.74 -28.16 29.26
CA LEU A 41 -18.40 -27.20 30.14
C LEU A 41 -19.91 -27.46 30.25
N PRO A 42 -20.55 -27.24 31.40
CA PRO A 42 -22.01 -27.14 31.54
C PRO A 42 -22.61 -26.19 30.49
N VAL A 43 -23.84 -26.48 30.04
CA VAL A 43 -24.50 -25.70 28.98
C VAL A 43 -24.65 -24.24 29.43
N GLU A 44 -25.08 -24.02 30.66
CA GLU A 44 -25.25 -22.68 31.24
C GLU A 44 -23.92 -21.92 31.33
N ASP A 45 -22.84 -22.59 31.73
CA ASP A 45 -21.50 -22.00 31.81
C ASP A 45 -20.97 -21.61 30.42
N LEU A 46 -21.21 -22.45 29.41
CA LEU A 46 -20.82 -22.18 28.03
C LEU A 46 -21.61 -20.99 27.47
N GLU A 47 -22.91 -20.93 27.70
CA GLU A 47 -23.76 -19.80 27.29
C GLU A 47 -23.32 -18.48 27.94
N GLN A 48 -22.99 -18.48 29.24
CA GLN A 48 -22.47 -17.30 29.92
C GLN A 48 -21.12 -16.83 29.36
N ARG A 49 -20.19 -17.77 29.08
CA ARG A 49 -18.89 -17.45 28.48
C ARG A 49 -19.04 -16.92 27.06
N MET A 50 -19.96 -17.49 26.26
CA MET A 50 -20.30 -16.98 24.93
C MET A 50 -20.88 -15.56 24.98
N ALA A 51 -21.80 -15.27 25.91
CA ALA A 51 -22.35 -13.93 26.08
C ALA A 51 -21.26 -12.89 26.44
N ARG A 52 -20.31 -13.27 27.31
CA ARG A 52 -19.16 -12.41 27.64
C ARG A 52 -18.23 -12.19 26.43
N PHE A 53 -18.02 -13.22 25.62
CA PHE A 53 -17.25 -13.07 24.38
C PHE A 53 -17.95 -12.14 23.38
N ASP A 54 -19.27 -12.27 23.22
CA ASP A 54 -20.05 -11.42 22.33
C ASP A 54 -20.02 -9.95 22.73
N GLU A 55 -20.04 -9.66 24.04
CA GLU A 55 -19.87 -8.29 24.53
C GLU A 55 -18.46 -7.76 24.27
N ALA A 56 -17.42 -8.60 24.38
CA ALA A 56 -16.07 -8.23 24.00
C ALA A 56 -15.93 -8.03 22.47
N ALA A 57 -16.64 -8.83 21.67
CA ALA A 57 -16.64 -8.74 20.20
C ALA A 57 -17.10 -7.37 19.70
N LYS A 58 -18.12 -6.78 20.34
CA LYS A 58 -18.56 -5.40 20.03
C LYS A 58 -17.44 -4.39 20.21
N ARG A 59 -16.59 -4.54 21.23
CA ARG A 59 -15.43 -3.66 21.46
C ARG A 59 -14.36 -3.86 20.39
N PHE A 60 -14.14 -5.11 19.97
CA PHE A 60 -13.20 -5.41 18.89
C PHE A 60 -13.66 -4.82 17.54
N ASP A 61 -14.98 -4.79 17.28
CA ASP A 61 -15.52 -4.12 16.11
C ASP A 61 -15.32 -2.61 16.12
N VAL A 62 -15.47 -1.95 17.27
CA VAL A 62 -15.16 -0.52 17.41
C VAL A 62 -13.68 -0.24 17.15
N GLU A 63 -12.78 -1.05 17.71
CA GLU A 63 -11.33 -0.92 17.46
C GLU A 63 -10.98 -1.17 15.99
N ARG A 64 -11.66 -2.10 15.32
CA ARG A 64 -11.52 -2.36 13.89
C ARG A 64 -11.95 -1.16 13.06
N GLN A 65 -13.10 -0.56 13.37
CA GLN A 65 -13.58 0.66 12.69
C GLN A 65 -12.59 1.81 12.85
N ASN A 66 -12.12 2.06 14.08
CA ASN A 66 -11.11 3.08 14.36
C ASN A 66 -9.83 2.83 13.53
N ALA A 67 -9.35 1.59 13.46
CA ALA A 67 -8.18 1.24 12.67
C ALA A 67 -8.38 1.57 11.17
N ASN A 68 -9.55 1.27 10.61
CA ASN A 68 -9.90 1.59 9.23
C ASN A 68 -10.01 3.09 8.97
N ASP A 69 -10.54 3.86 9.91
CA ASP A 69 -10.59 5.32 9.82
C ASP A 69 -9.19 5.93 9.82
N PHE A 70 -8.31 5.44 10.69
CA PHE A 70 -6.91 5.87 10.70
C PHE A 70 -6.19 5.52 9.40
N LEU A 71 -6.39 4.31 8.87
CA LEU A 71 -5.84 3.89 7.58
C LEU A 71 -6.33 4.78 6.44
N THR A 72 -7.62 5.11 6.44
CA THR A 72 -8.24 6.03 5.46
C THR A 72 -7.65 7.43 5.55
N GLY A 73 -7.44 7.93 6.77
CA GLY A 73 -6.78 9.21 7.00
C GLY A 73 -5.34 9.24 6.50
N ASP A 74 -4.58 8.17 6.75
CA ASP A 74 -3.20 8.05 6.25
C ASP A 74 -3.13 7.93 4.73
N ARG A 75 -4.10 7.24 4.12
CA ARG A 75 -4.26 7.22 2.65
C ARG A 75 -4.41 8.64 2.11
N LEU A 76 -5.33 9.44 2.67
CA LEU A 76 -5.56 10.81 2.23
C LEU A 76 -4.30 11.69 2.39
N ARG A 77 -3.61 11.59 3.54
CA ARG A 77 -2.34 12.29 3.79
C ARG A 77 -1.23 11.86 2.83
N GLY A 78 -1.21 10.58 2.46
CA GLY A 78 -0.30 10.04 1.45
C GLY A 78 -0.52 10.69 0.09
N LEU A 79 -1.77 10.73 -0.37
CA LEU A 79 -2.16 11.31 -1.65
C LEU A 79 -1.87 12.82 -1.72
N GLN A 80 -2.20 13.58 -0.67
CA GLN A 80 -1.94 15.02 -0.61
C GLN A 80 -0.45 15.34 -0.71
N LYS A 81 0.41 14.56 -0.06
CA LYS A 81 1.86 14.77 -0.13
C LYS A 81 2.42 14.36 -1.50
N LEU A 82 1.89 13.30 -2.13
CA LEU A 82 2.23 12.98 -3.52
C LEU A 82 1.86 14.12 -4.47
N ASP A 83 0.68 14.72 -4.30
CA ASP A 83 0.25 15.87 -5.10
C ASP A 83 1.20 17.07 -4.92
N ALA A 84 1.64 17.34 -3.70
CA ALA A 84 2.62 18.38 -3.41
C ALA A 84 4.02 18.08 -4.01
N GLU A 85 4.49 16.83 -3.91
CA GLU A 85 5.77 16.39 -4.50
C GLU A 85 5.73 16.48 -6.03
N ALA A 86 4.60 16.16 -6.66
CA ALA A 86 4.40 16.32 -8.10
C ALA A 86 4.44 17.81 -8.52
N GLU A 87 3.83 18.72 -7.74
CA GLU A 87 3.89 20.15 -8.02
C GLU A 87 5.32 20.70 -7.89
N GLN A 88 6.04 20.30 -6.85
CA GLN A 88 7.45 20.66 -6.68
C GLN A 88 8.29 20.16 -7.85
N LEU A 89 8.12 18.89 -8.25
CA LEU A 89 8.82 18.30 -9.38
C LEU A 89 8.54 19.07 -10.69
N ARG A 90 7.30 19.52 -10.89
CA ARG A 90 6.92 20.35 -12.04
C ARG A 90 7.72 21.65 -12.09
N GLY A 91 7.80 22.35 -10.96
CA GLY A 91 8.57 23.60 -10.84
C GLY A 91 10.07 23.41 -11.08
N GLU A 92 10.65 22.35 -10.50
CA GLU A 92 12.05 21.99 -10.68
C GLU A 92 12.37 21.63 -12.15
N ALA A 93 11.52 20.81 -12.78
CA ALA A 93 11.67 20.42 -14.18
C ALA A 93 11.64 21.65 -15.10
N ARG A 94 10.66 22.53 -14.90
CA ARG A 94 10.53 23.78 -15.67
C ARG A 94 11.79 24.63 -15.53
N GLY A 95 12.24 24.88 -14.30
CA GLY A 95 13.44 25.70 -14.06
C GLY A 95 14.73 25.10 -14.62
N ILE A 96 14.86 23.77 -14.68
CA ILE A 96 16.01 23.10 -15.31
C ILE A 96 15.96 23.25 -16.84
N LEU A 97 14.80 23.01 -17.45
CA LEU A 97 14.65 23.04 -18.91
C LEU A 97 14.69 24.46 -19.47
N GLU A 98 14.14 25.46 -18.76
CA GLU A 98 14.26 26.86 -19.14
C GLU A 98 15.73 27.32 -19.16
N ARG A 99 16.51 26.93 -18.15
CA ARG A 99 17.96 27.19 -18.12
C ARG A 99 18.71 26.50 -19.27
N GLU A 100 18.35 25.25 -19.57
CA GLU A 100 18.95 24.50 -20.68
C GLU A 100 18.62 25.16 -22.04
N LEU A 101 17.38 25.65 -22.20
CA LEU A 101 16.96 26.41 -23.37
C LEU A 101 17.78 27.70 -23.51
N ASP A 102 17.88 28.50 -22.46
CA ASP A 102 18.62 29.76 -22.50
C ASP A 102 20.11 29.54 -22.84
N GLN A 103 20.73 28.47 -22.32
CA GLN A 103 22.09 28.08 -22.69
C GLN A 103 22.21 27.64 -24.16
N ALA A 104 21.24 26.89 -24.67
CA ALA A 104 21.24 26.47 -26.08
C ALA A 104 21.10 27.69 -27.01
N LEU A 105 20.21 28.64 -26.68
CA LEU A 105 20.01 29.88 -27.43
C LEU A 105 21.24 30.79 -27.39
N ALA A 106 21.87 30.94 -26.21
CA ALA A 106 23.11 31.71 -26.07
C ALA A 106 24.27 31.12 -26.87
N ALA A 107 24.30 29.78 -27.02
CA ALA A 107 25.27 29.07 -27.87
C ALA A 107 24.93 29.13 -29.38
N GLY A 108 23.92 29.91 -29.79
CA GLY A 108 23.53 30.08 -31.18
C GLY A 108 22.88 28.84 -31.82
N LYS A 109 22.37 27.90 -31.01
CA LYS A 109 21.70 26.70 -31.52
C LYS A 109 20.39 27.08 -32.23
N ASN A 110 20.12 26.40 -33.34
CA ASN A 110 18.84 26.53 -34.03
C ASN A 110 17.74 25.74 -33.28
N SER A 111 16.49 25.87 -33.74
CA SER A 111 15.32 25.26 -33.08
C SER A 111 15.46 23.75 -32.90
N ASP A 112 15.95 23.04 -33.91
CA ASP A 112 16.02 21.56 -33.88
C ASP A 112 17.12 21.08 -32.94
N GLN A 113 18.30 21.73 -32.97
CA GLN A 113 19.39 21.43 -32.05
C GLN A 113 19.04 21.76 -30.59
N ALA A 114 18.31 22.85 -30.36
CA ALA A 114 17.81 23.19 -29.03
C ALA A 114 16.78 22.14 -28.56
N ARG A 115 15.88 21.70 -29.43
CA ARG A 115 14.88 20.66 -29.12
C ARG A 115 15.54 19.33 -28.79
N GLU A 116 16.49 18.85 -29.59
CA GLU A 116 17.20 17.59 -29.34
C GLU A 116 17.86 17.59 -27.95
N ARG A 117 18.58 18.68 -27.64
CA ARG A 117 19.23 18.87 -26.34
C ARG A 117 18.23 18.88 -25.18
N LEU A 118 17.09 19.56 -25.36
CA LEU A 118 16.02 19.58 -24.37
C LEU A 118 15.37 18.18 -24.21
N THR A 119 15.14 17.43 -25.29
CA THR A 119 14.56 16.08 -25.24
C THR A 119 15.46 15.16 -24.41
N THR A 120 16.77 15.15 -24.68
CA THR A 120 17.73 14.37 -23.87
C THR A 120 17.67 14.75 -22.40
N LYS A 121 17.54 16.05 -22.10
CA LYS A 121 17.44 16.55 -20.73
C LYS A 121 16.14 16.12 -20.03
N VAL A 122 15.00 16.20 -20.73
CA VAL A 122 13.68 15.75 -20.24
C VAL A 122 13.73 14.28 -19.86
N VAL A 123 14.23 13.43 -20.76
CA VAL A 123 14.30 11.98 -20.53
C VAL A 123 15.16 11.67 -19.30
N ALA A 124 16.38 12.20 -19.26
CA ALA A 124 17.28 11.96 -18.13
C ALA A 124 16.71 12.47 -16.79
N PHE A 125 16.03 13.62 -16.80
CA PHE A 125 15.44 14.19 -15.58
C PHE A 125 14.29 13.34 -15.07
N PHE A 126 13.29 13.03 -15.90
CA PHE A 126 12.09 12.31 -15.46
C PHE A 126 12.34 10.84 -15.15
N ASP A 127 13.30 10.19 -15.82
CA ASP A 127 13.71 8.82 -15.46
C ASP A 127 14.32 8.75 -14.05
N ASN A 128 15.11 9.76 -13.68
CA ASN A 128 15.69 9.86 -12.34
C ASN A 128 14.63 10.25 -11.31
N ALA A 129 13.81 11.25 -11.62
CA ALA A 129 12.73 11.70 -10.75
C ALA A 129 11.72 10.57 -10.45
N LEU A 130 11.39 9.75 -11.45
CA LEU A 130 10.51 8.59 -11.26
C LEU A 130 11.10 7.61 -10.24
N ARG A 131 12.38 7.25 -10.38
CA ARG A 131 13.06 6.37 -9.42
C ARG A 131 13.05 6.94 -8.00
N GLU A 132 13.34 8.24 -7.88
CA GLU A 132 13.40 8.92 -6.59
C GLU A 132 12.03 9.02 -5.91
N VAL A 133 10.99 9.41 -6.64
CA VAL A 133 9.62 9.50 -6.11
C VAL A 133 9.12 8.12 -5.70
N LEU A 134 9.32 7.09 -6.53
CA LEU A 134 8.92 5.73 -6.19
C LEU A 134 9.62 5.23 -4.92
N HIS A 135 10.92 5.52 -4.77
CA HIS A 135 11.66 5.15 -3.57
C HIS A 135 11.16 5.89 -2.31
N LYS A 136 10.98 7.21 -2.38
CA LYS A 136 10.48 8.04 -1.26
C LYS A 136 9.07 7.65 -0.84
N VAL A 137 8.16 7.49 -1.81
CA VAL A 137 6.77 7.08 -1.57
C VAL A 137 6.72 5.67 -1.01
N GLY A 138 7.51 4.74 -1.58
CA GLY A 138 7.60 3.36 -1.10
C GLY A 138 8.05 3.26 0.35
N ALA A 139 9.15 3.93 0.72
CA ALA A 139 9.67 3.92 2.08
C ALA A 139 8.66 4.48 3.09
N ARG A 140 8.00 5.60 2.75
CA ARG A 140 6.98 6.21 3.60
C ARG A 140 5.74 5.32 3.74
N LEU A 141 5.32 4.70 2.65
CA LEU A 141 4.19 3.78 2.64
C LEU A 141 4.46 2.58 3.55
N GLU A 142 5.64 1.99 3.46
CA GLU A 142 6.04 0.89 4.33
C GLU A 142 6.02 1.30 5.81
N GLU A 143 6.57 2.46 6.15
CA GLU A 143 6.59 2.98 7.52
C GLU A 143 5.17 3.11 8.09
N VAL A 144 4.27 3.72 7.32
CA VAL A 144 2.87 3.92 7.70
C VAL A 144 2.15 2.58 7.85
N LEU A 145 2.25 1.69 6.86
CA LEU A 145 1.57 0.39 6.91
C LEU A 145 2.07 -0.49 8.06
N ARG A 146 3.36 -0.38 8.43
CA ARG A 146 3.91 -1.10 9.58
C ARG A 146 3.25 -0.71 10.90
N VAL A 147 2.84 0.55 11.06
CA VAL A 147 2.09 1.01 12.24
C VAL A 147 0.73 0.33 12.29
N HIS A 148 0.01 0.30 11.17
CA HIS A 148 -1.31 -0.33 11.07
C HIS A 148 -1.23 -1.85 11.26
N GLN A 149 -0.20 -2.49 10.71
CA GLN A 149 0.03 -3.92 10.87
C GLN A 149 0.16 -4.27 12.36
N ARG A 150 1.02 -3.56 13.10
CA ARG A 150 1.19 -3.79 14.54
C ARG A 150 -0.10 -3.58 15.34
N ARG A 151 -0.94 -2.63 14.93
CA ARG A 151 -2.24 -2.41 15.57
C ARG A 151 -3.19 -3.57 15.30
N ALA A 152 -3.25 -4.06 14.07
CA ALA A 152 -4.05 -5.23 13.69
C ALA A 152 -3.61 -6.48 14.46
N ASP A 153 -2.30 -6.73 14.51
CA ASP A 153 -1.73 -7.88 15.21
C ASP A 153 -2.09 -7.88 16.68
N LYS A 154 -1.97 -6.70 17.33
CA LYS A 154 -2.40 -6.53 18.73
C LYS A 154 -3.88 -6.84 18.92
N LEU A 155 -4.74 -6.37 18.00
CA LEU A 155 -6.18 -6.63 18.07
C LEU A 155 -6.50 -8.12 17.87
N ILE A 156 -5.87 -8.79 16.90
CA ILE A 156 -6.01 -10.24 16.69
C ILE A 156 -5.54 -11.01 17.93
N THR A 157 -4.37 -10.66 18.49
CA THR A 157 -3.87 -11.28 19.72
C THR A 157 -4.85 -11.07 20.89
N LEU A 158 -5.44 -9.88 21.01
CA LEU A 158 -6.42 -9.58 22.05
C LEU A 158 -7.69 -10.42 21.90
N VAL A 159 -8.22 -10.57 20.69
CA VAL A 159 -9.37 -11.46 20.40
C VAL A 159 -9.07 -12.88 20.88
N ARG A 160 -7.93 -13.44 20.45
CA ARG A 160 -7.51 -14.81 20.79
C ARG A 160 -7.29 -15.00 22.29
N LYS A 161 -6.63 -14.03 22.94
CA LYS A 161 -6.38 -14.06 24.38
C LYS A 161 -7.66 -13.98 25.19
N THR A 162 -8.63 -13.15 24.77
CA THR A 162 -9.93 -13.06 25.42
C THR A 162 -10.68 -14.39 25.34
N ALA A 163 -10.67 -15.04 24.17
CA ALA A 163 -11.26 -16.36 24.00
C ALA A 163 -10.61 -17.42 24.91
N ALA A 164 -9.27 -17.48 24.88
CA ALA A 164 -8.51 -18.42 25.69
C ALA A 164 -8.75 -18.19 27.20
N ASN A 165 -8.76 -16.94 27.66
CA ASN A 165 -9.06 -16.61 29.05
C ASN A 165 -10.48 -17.02 29.46
N LEU A 166 -11.48 -16.75 28.61
CA LEU A 166 -12.87 -17.12 28.88
C LEU A 166 -13.06 -18.63 28.97
N LEU A 167 -12.23 -19.41 28.28
CA LEU A 167 -12.27 -20.87 28.30
C LEU A 167 -11.20 -21.50 29.19
N GLU A 168 -10.40 -20.71 29.91
CA GLU A 168 -9.29 -21.19 30.74
C GLU A 168 -8.28 -22.07 29.96
N ILE A 169 -7.96 -21.64 28.75
CA ILE A 169 -6.98 -22.28 27.86
C ILE A 169 -5.65 -21.53 27.98
N PRO A 170 -4.50 -22.22 28.16
CA PRO A 170 -3.20 -21.60 28.15
C PRO A 170 -2.92 -20.90 26.81
N PHE A 171 -2.84 -19.57 26.81
CA PHE A 171 -2.56 -18.82 25.58
C PHE A 171 -1.06 -18.55 25.42
N ARG A 172 -0.48 -19.04 24.32
CA ARG A 172 0.84 -18.61 23.84
C ARG A 172 0.66 -17.75 22.61
N ALA A 173 1.07 -16.48 22.70
CA ALA A 173 1.12 -15.63 21.53
C ALA A 173 2.16 -16.19 20.56
N PRO A 174 1.84 -16.41 19.27
CA PRO A 174 2.86 -16.78 18.29
C PRO A 174 3.94 -15.69 18.25
N GLU A 175 5.20 -16.10 18.07
CA GLU A 175 6.33 -15.17 17.92
C GLU A 175 6.07 -14.25 16.73
N SER A 176 5.69 -13.01 17.04
CA SER A 176 5.47 -11.86 16.16
C SER A 176 4.89 -12.17 14.77
N SER A 177 3.70 -11.61 14.53
CA SER A 177 3.03 -11.47 13.23
C SER A 177 3.81 -10.67 12.16
N GLU A 178 5.14 -10.54 12.28
CA GLU A 178 6.04 -10.09 11.21
C GLU A 178 6.10 -11.08 10.03
N ALA A 179 5.31 -12.16 10.07
CA ALA A 179 5.09 -13.13 9.00
C ALA A 179 4.59 -12.53 7.66
N PHE A 180 4.43 -11.21 7.56
CA PHE A 180 3.90 -10.53 6.39
C PHE A 180 4.77 -9.39 5.82
N GLU A 181 6.08 -9.44 6.06
CA GLU A 181 7.02 -8.61 5.30
C GLU A 181 7.09 -9.02 3.81
N ALA A 182 6.78 -10.27 3.47
CA ALA A 182 7.01 -10.81 2.11
C ALA A 182 5.95 -10.44 1.05
N LYS A 183 4.88 -9.71 1.39
CA LYS A 183 4.02 -9.05 0.36
C LYS A 183 4.42 -7.60 0.10
N ARG A 184 5.49 -7.10 0.72
CA ARG A 184 5.88 -5.68 0.68
C ARG A 184 6.81 -5.30 -0.46
N GLU A 185 6.55 -5.81 -1.66
CA GLU A 185 6.88 -4.99 -2.82
C GLU A 185 5.54 -4.34 -3.21
N PRO A 186 5.39 -3.00 -3.06
CA PRO A 186 4.28 -2.32 -3.68
C PRO A 186 4.22 -2.81 -5.13
N PHE A 187 3.04 -3.20 -5.60
CA PHE A 187 2.88 -3.63 -6.98
C PHE A 187 3.10 -2.40 -7.86
N TRP A 188 4.35 -2.11 -8.18
CA TRP A 188 4.73 -1.00 -9.03
C TRP A 188 4.48 -1.42 -10.47
N VAL A 189 3.35 -1.01 -11.04
CA VAL A 189 3.26 -1.01 -12.50
C VAL A 189 3.99 0.24 -12.98
N THR A 190 5.23 0.05 -13.44
CA THR A 190 6.03 1.09 -14.09
C THR A 190 5.51 1.32 -15.51
N THR A 191 4.30 1.86 -15.65
CA THR A 191 3.73 2.20 -16.97
C THR A 191 4.01 3.65 -17.37
N ALA A 192 4.62 4.45 -16.51
CA ALA A 192 4.96 5.82 -16.82
C ALA A 192 6.04 5.85 -17.91
N ARG A 193 5.63 6.05 -19.16
CA ARG A 193 6.54 6.37 -20.25
C ARG A 193 6.82 7.85 -20.23
N THR A 194 8.11 8.18 -20.26
CA THR A 194 8.57 9.55 -20.41
C THR A 194 8.19 10.06 -21.80
N ALA A 195 7.41 11.13 -21.84
CA ALA A 195 7.04 11.82 -23.07
C ALA A 195 8.17 12.74 -23.52
N GLU A 196 8.45 12.74 -24.82
CA GLU A 196 9.39 13.66 -25.46
C GLU A 196 8.70 14.95 -25.90
N LEU A 197 9.51 15.94 -26.31
CA LEU A 197 9.02 17.19 -26.88
C LEU A 197 8.36 16.93 -28.24
N ASN A 198 7.14 17.46 -28.42
CA ASN A 198 6.45 17.42 -29.71
C ASN A 198 6.68 18.74 -30.48
N PRO A 199 7.03 18.69 -31.78
CA PRO A 199 7.27 19.89 -32.55
C PRO A 199 6.03 20.77 -32.67
N ILE A 200 6.13 22.03 -32.26
CA ILE A 200 5.20 23.06 -32.71
C ILE A 200 5.75 23.64 -34.02
N PRO A 201 4.98 23.65 -35.13
CA PRO A 201 5.48 24.10 -36.43
C PRO A 201 5.72 25.63 -36.44
N PRO A 202 6.71 26.11 -37.23
CA PRO A 202 6.85 27.54 -37.49
C PRO A 202 5.64 28.13 -38.20
N GLY A 203 5.28 29.35 -37.85
CA GLY A 203 4.25 30.10 -38.57
C GLY A 203 4.75 30.45 -39.97
N ALA A 204 3.86 30.44 -40.97
CA ALA A 204 4.19 30.68 -42.38
C ALA A 204 4.97 31.99 -42.63
N PHE A 205 4.88 32.97 -41.72
CA PHE A 205 5.53 34.27 -41.83
C PHE A 205 6.82 34.43 -41.01
N ASP A 206 7.25 33.42 -40.25
CA ASP A 206 8.40 33.55 -39.33
C ASP A 206 9.73 33.79 -40.07
N ARG A 207 9.83 33.35 -41.34
CA ARG A 207 11.02 33.57 -42.19
C ARG A 207 11.23 35.03 -42.57
N PHE A 208 10.17 35.83 -42.56
CA PHE A 208 10.18 37.25 -42.94
C PHE A 208 10.43 38.19 -41.75
N LEU A 209 10.53 37.66 -40.53
CA LEU A 209 10.77 38.48 -39.34
C LEU A 209 12.25 38.86 -39.19
N PRO A 210 12.55 40.05 -38.63
CA PRO A 210 13.91 40.42 -38.24
C PRO A 210 14.53 39.42 -37.26
N ALA A 211 15.86 39.25 -37.33
CA ALA A 211 16.62 38.32 -36.49
C ALA A 211 16.26 38.34 -34.99
N PRO A 212 16.15 39.50 -34.30
CA PRO A 212 15.79 39.52 -32.87
C PRO A 212 14.35 39.03 -32.61
N MET A 213 13.43 39.27 -33.54
CA MET A 213 12.04 38.81 -33.42
C MET A 213 11.92 37.31 -33.66
N ARG A 214 12.70 36.75 -34.60
CA ARG A 214 12.77 35.30 -34.84
C ARG A 214 13.27 34.55 -33.60
N GLY A 215 14.33 35.05 -32.96
CA GLY A 215 14.85 34.47 -31.72
C GLY A 215 13.82 34.48 -30.59
N ARG A 216 13.11 35.60 -30.39
CA ARG A 216 12.04 35.70 -29.38
C ARG A 216 10.88 34.73 -29.64
N ARG A 217 10.43 34.59 -30.89
CA ARG A 217 9.36 33.64 -31.25
C ARG A 217 9.78 32.18 -31.09
N MET A 218 10.99 31.85 -31.51
CA MET A 218 11.54 30.50 -31.32
C MET A 218 11.63 30.15 -29.83
N ARG A 219 12.16 31.06 -28.99
CA ARG A 219 12.19 30.87 -27.54
C ARG A 219 10.80 30.65 -26.97
N LYS A 220 9.83 31.51 -27.33
CA LYS A 220 8.45 31.38 -26.87
C LYS A 220 7.86 30.00 -27.21
N ARG A 221 8.07 29.53 -28.43
CA ARG A 221 7.59 28.21 -28.85
C ARG A 221 8.22 27.07 -28.07
N LEU A 222 9.54 27.10 -27.91
CA LEU A 222 10.25 26.07 -27.15
C LEU A 222 9.85 26.08 -25.66
N LEU A 223 9.51 27.23 -25.09
CA LEU A 223 8.92 27.31 -23.75
C LEU A 223 7.53 26.67 -23.68
N GLU A 224 6.68 26.87 -24.68
CA GLU A 224 5.38 26.19 -24.77
C GLU A 224 5.55 24.66 -24.90
N GLU A 225 6.53 24.21 -25.68
CA GLU A 225 6.89 22.78 -25.76
C GLU A 225 7.40 22.24 -24.41
N ILE A 226 8.24 23.00 -23.69
CA ILE A 226 8.71 22.68 -22.33
C ILE A 226 7.53 22.54 -21.36
N ASP A 227 6.61 23.51 -21.35
CA ASP A 227 5.46 23.48 -20.45
C ASP A 227 4.58 22.26 -20.72
N ALA A 228 4.30 21.95 -21.99
CA ALA A 228 3.52 20.78 -22.36
C ALA A 228 4.18 19.46 -21.94
N VAL A 229 5.50 19.32 -22.18
CA VAL A 229 6.22 18.08 -21.86
C VAL A 229 6.37 17.89 -20.34
N VAL A 230 6.58 18.98 -19.60
CA VAL A 230 6.68 18.95 -18.13
C VAL A 230 5.34 18.58 -17.50
N ILE A 231 4.23 19.19 -17.95
CA ILE A 231 2.89 18.85 -17.47
C ILE A 231 2.58 17.38 -17.72
N ARG A 232 2.79 16.90 -18.96
CA ARG A 232 2.48 15.52 -19.34
C ARG A 232 3.28 14.50 -18.53
N ASN A 233 4.59 14.70 -18.39
CA ASN A 233 5.43 13.78 -17.64
C ASN A 233 5.13 13.76 -16.15
N THR A 234 4.92 14.94 -15.56
CA THR A 234 4.57 15.06 -14.15
C THR A 234 3.23 14.40 -13.87
N GLU A 235 2.22 14.62 -14.71
CA GLU A 235 0.90 14.01 -14.53
C GLU A 235 0.94 12.49 -14.75
N ASN A 236 1.70 11.99 -15.72
CA ASN A 236 1.91 10.55 -15.91
C ASN A 236 2.49 9.90 -14.64
N LEU A 237 3.54 10.50 -14.07
CA LEU A 237 4.19 10.03 -12.86
C LEU A 237 3.24 10.09 -11.66
N ARG A 238 2.55 11.21 -11.49
CA ARG A 238 1.59 11.44 -10.42
C ARG A 238 0.46 10.42 -10.48
N TRP A 239 -0.17 10.26 -11.63
CA TRP A 239 -1.28 9.33 -11.82
C TRP A 239 -0.86 7.88 -11.53
N ALA A 240 0.27 7.43 -12.09
CA ALA A 240 0.76 6.07 -11.87
C ALA A 240 1.08 5.81 -10.40
N THR A 241 1.77 6.75 -9.74
CA THR A 241 2.11 6.63 -8.31
C THR A 241 0.87 6.67 -7.43
N ARG A 242 -0.12 7.51 -7.78
CA ARG A 242 -1.38 7.63 -7.06
C ARG A 242 -2.17 6.32 -7.10
N GLN A 243 -2.33 5.73 -8.28
CA GLN A 243 -3.02 4.46 -8.45
C GLN A 243 -2.37 3.35 -7.61
N ASN A 244 -1.04 3.23 -7.68
CA ASN A 244 -0.30 2.26 -6.88
C ASN A 244 -0.50 2.46 -5.37
N LEU A 245 -0.49 3.72 -4.91
CA LEU A 245 -0.73 4.06 -3.51
C LEU A 245 -2.14 3.66 -3.06
N GLU A 246 -3.16 4.05 -3.83
CA GLU A 246 -4.57 3.71 -3.56
C GLU A 246 -4.79 2.20 -3.50
N ASP A 247 -4.28 1.46 -4.47
CA ASP A 247 -4.40 0.00 -4.51
C ASP A 247 -3.70 -0.68 -3.34
N THR A 248 -2.54 -0.18 -2.93
CA THR A 248 -1.81 -0.75 -1.80
C THR A 248 -2.61 -0.56 -0.50
N PHE A 249 -3.11 0.63 -0.23
CA PHE A 249 -3.97 0.88 0.94
C PHE A 249 -5.24 0.04 0.92
N ARG A 250 -5.90 -0.07 -0.24
CA ARG A 250 -7.12 -0.86 -0.40
C ARG A 250 -6.89 -2.35 -0.12
N ARG A 251 -5.85 -2.94 -0.70
CA ARG A 251 -5.50 -4.35 -0.49
C ARG A 251 -5.11 -4.61 0.96
N PHE A 252 -4.33 -3.70 1.56
CA PHE A 252 -3.94 -3.80 2.96
C PHE A 252 -5.15 -3.76 3.90
N GLY A 253 -6.07 -2.79 3.70
CA GLY A 253 -7.28 -2.69 4.50
C GLY A 253 -8.17 -3.93 4.39
N ALA A 254 -8.38 -4.43 3.17
CA ALA A 254 -9.16 -5.65 2.96
C ALA A 254 -8.54 -6.87 3.65
N GLU A 255 -7.22 -7.05 3.54
CA GLU A 255 -6.51 -8.16 4.19
C GLU A 255 -6.55 -8.06 5.73
N LEU A 256 -6.48 -6.85 6.28
CA LEU A 256 -6.60 -6.60 7.72
C LEU A 256 -8.00 -6.93 8.23
N ASP A 257 -9.03 -6.46 7.54
CA ASP A 257 -10.43 -6.72 7.89
C ASP A 257 -10.76 -8.21 7.82
N GLU A 258 -10.32 -8.90 6.76
CA GLU A 258 -10.52 -10.33 6.58
C GLU A 258 -9.93 -11.13 7.74
N ARG A 259 -8.69 -10.84 8.17
CA ARG A 259 -8.04 -11.56 9.27
C ARG A 259 -8.74 -11.38 10.59
N LEU A 260 -9.18 -10.16 10.90
CA LEU A 260 -9.92 -9.89 12.13
C LEU A 260 -11.26 -10.62 12.12
N ALA A 261 -12.00 -10.54 11.00
CA ALA A 261 -13.26 -11.25 10.83
C ALA A 261 -13.09 -12.76 10.96
N MET A 262 -12.07 -13.35 10.32
CA MET A 262 -11.73 -14.77 10.44
C MET A 262 -11.45 -15.16 11.89
N SER A 263 -10.64 -14.38 12.61
CA SER A 263 -10.31 -14.69 14.01
C SER A 263 -11.54 -14.63 14.91
N LEU A 264 -12.46 -13.68 14.70
CA LEU A 264 -13.71 -13.59 15.46
C LEU A 264 -14.66 -14.74 15.12
N ALA A 265 -14.86 -15.01 13.82
CA ALA A 265 -15.77 -16.03 13.32
C ALA A 265 -15.33 -17.44 13.73
N ALA A 266 -14.03 -17.74 13.64
CA ALA A 266 -13.51 -19.04 14.04
C ALA A 266 -13.72 -19.30 15.54
N THR A 267 -13.37 -18.31 16.37
CA THR A 267 -13.58 -18.40 17.83
C THR A 267 -15.05 -18.61 18.20
N ARG A 268 -15.94 -17.77 17.65
CA ARG A 268 -17.38 -17.85 17.91
C ARG A 268 -17.98 -19.15 17.40
N GLY A 269 -17.61 -19.55 16.18
CA GLY A 269 -18.09 -20.77 15.54
C GLY A 269 -17.68 -22.03 16.29
N ALA A 270 -16.46 -22.09 16.84
CA ALA A 270 -16.02 -23.22 17.65
C ALA A 270 -16.85 -23.37 18.93
N MET A 271 -17.14 -22.28 19.64
CA MET A 271 -18.00 -22.30 20.83
C MET A 271 -19.46 -22.68 20.48
N GLN A 272 -20.00 -22.13 19.40
CA GLN A 272 -21.38 -22.39 18.98
C GLN A 272 -21.60 -23.84 18.56
N LYS A 273 -20.67 -24.43 17.78
CA LYS A 273 -20.73 -25.86 17.42
C LYS A 273 -20.70 -26.76 18.65
N ALA A 274 -19.86 -26.44 19.64
CA ALA A 274 -19.81 -27.20 20.89
C ALA A 274 -21.12 -27.10 21.68
N LEU A 275 -21.75 -25.92 21.72
CA LEU A 275 -23.05 -25.72 22.36
C LEU A 275 -24.16 -26.54 21.68
N GLU A 276 -24.25 -26.49 20.35
CA GLU A 276 -25.23 -27.25 19.57
C GLU A 276 -25.08 -28.76 19.80
N GLN A 277 -23.84 -29.26 19.83
CA GLN A 277 -23.57 -30.66 20.10
C GLN A 277 -23.96 -31.07 21.53
N ARG A 278 -23.73 -30.19 22.52
CA ARG A 278 -24.11 -30.42 23.92
C ARG A 278 -25.63 -30.47 24.12
N LYS A 279 -26.37 -29.53 23.52
CA LYS A 279 -27.84 -29.49 23.60
C LYS A 279 -28.49 -30.74 22.98
N ARG A 280 -28.01 -31.17 21.80
CA ARG A 280 -28.47 -32.41 21.17
C ARG A 280 -28.20 -33.66 22.02
N HIS A 281 -27.07 -33.71 22.71
CA HIS A 281 -26.75 -34.84 23.61
C HIS A 281 -27.56 -34.79 24.91
N SER A 282 -27.85 -33.63 25.49
CA SER A 282 -28.75 -33.55 26.66
C SER A 282 -30.18 -33.97 26.30
N GLU A 283 -30.69 -33.58 25.13
CA GLU A 283 -32.02 -33.96 24.65
C GLU A 283 -32.14 -35.47 24.32
N GLN A 284 -31.02 -36.15 24.01
CA GLN A 284 -31.00 -37.60 23.74
C GLN A 284 -30.80 -38.48 24.97
N VAL A 285 -30.28 -37.92 26.07
CA VAL A 285 -30.02 -38.65 27.33
C VAL A 285 -31.17 -38.49 28.33
N ASP A 286 -32.13 -37.60 28.03
CA ASP A 286 -33.40 -37.44 28.73
C ASP A 286 -34.63 -38.01 27.94
N PRO A 287 -34.63 -39.28 27.46
CA PRO A 287 -35.87 -39.92 27.05
C PRO A 287 -36.57 -40.49 28.30
N GLU A 288 -37.83 -40.08 28.50
CA GLU A 288 -38.76 -40.72 29.45
C GLU A 288 -38.79 -42.26 29.35
#